data_AF-A0A961VBF5-F1
#
_entry.id   AF-A0A961VBF5-F1
#
_cell.length_a   1.000
_cell.length_b   1.000
_cell.length_c   1.000
_cell.angle_alpha   90.00
_cell.angle_beta   90.00
_cell.angle_gamma   90.00
#
_symmetry.space_group_name_H-M   'P 1'
#
loop_
_entity.id
_entity.type
_entity.pdbx_description
1 polymer ?
#
loop_
_entity_poly.entity_id
_entity_poly.type
_entity_poly.pdbx_seq_one_letter_code
_entity_poly.pdbx_strand_id
1 'polypeptide(L)' 'MGALAAPALAKDKLTYYCSAQEEWCQLMARSFEEATGIDVDMTRKSSGETYAQIRAEASNPKGDVWWGGTGDP' A
#
# COMPACT_ATOMS: atom_id res chain seq x y z
N MET A 1 -6.06 17.65 -29.41
CA MET A 1 -6.39 18.13 -28.05
C MET A 1 -5.59 17.31 -27.06
N GLY A 2 -4.48 17.84 -26.53
CA GLY A 2 -3.67 17.17 -25.51
C GLY A 2 -4.29 17.40 -24.14
N ALA A 3 -4.52 16.31 -23.39
CA ALA A 3 -4.98 16.40 -22.02
C ALA A 3 -3.89 17.08 -21.17
N LEU A 4 -4.20 18.25 -20.62
CA LEU A 4 -3.41 18.84 -19.54
C LEU A 4 -3.58 17.91 -18.33
N ALA A 5 -2.49 17.25 -17.93
CA ALA A 5 -2.46 16.52 -16.68
C ALA A 5 -2.68 17.53 -15.55
N ALA A 6 -3.84 17.47 -14.89
CA ALA A 6 -4.06 18.17 -13.64
C ALA A 6 -3.02 17.68 -12.63
N PRO A 7 -2.50 18.55 -11.74
CA PRO A 7 -1.67 18.09 -10.64
C PRO A 7 -2.46 17.00 -9.90
N ALA A 8 -1.84 15.83 -9.72
CA ALA A 8 -2.40 14.80 -8.89
C ALA A 8 -2.52 15.38 -7.49
N LEU A 9 -3.73 15.77 -7.08
CA LEU A 9 -4.05 15.90 -5.67
C LEU A 9 -3.78 14.50 -5.11
N ALA A 10 -2.68 14.34 -4.38
CA ALA A 10 -2.46 13.14 -3.61
C ALA A 10 -3.75 12.92 -2.84
N LYS A 11 -4.39 11.78 -3.06
CA LYS A 11 -5.45 11.36 -2.16
C LYS A 11 -4.78 11.36 -0.79
N ASP A 12 -5.35 12.03 0.21
CA ASP A 12 -4.80 12.05 1.59
C ASP A 12 -4.85 10.66 2.25
N LYS A 13 -4.85 9.59 1.44
CA LYS A 13 -5.01 8.20 1.80
C LYS A 13 -4.06 7.33 0.97
N LEU A 14 -3.19 6.60 1.65
CA LEU A 14 -2.24 5.62 1.12
C LEU A 14 -2.84 4.21 1.26
N THR A 15 -2.98 3.46 0.17
CA THR A 15 -3.33 2.03 0.25
C THR A 15 -2.06 1.18 0.31
N TYR A 16 -1.89 0.52 1.44
CA TYR A 16 -0.67 -0.13 1.85
C TYR A 16 -0.86 -1.65 2.02
N TYR A 17 -0.23 -2.43 1.16
CA TYR A 17 -0.19 -3.89 1.27
C TYR A 17 1.02 -4.31 2.10
N CYS A 18 0.78 -4.92 3.25
CA CYS A 18 1.82 -5.43 4.12
C CYS A 18 1.86 -6.96 4.14
N SER A 19 3.05 -7.54 4.04
CA SER A 19 3.26 -8.99 4.13
C SER A 19 4.24 -9.41 5.22
N ALA A 20 4.57 -8.51 6.15
CA ALA A 20 5.36 -8.80 7.35
C ALA A 20 4.49 -9.32 8.52
N GLN A 21 5.07 -9.32 9.72
CA GLN A 21 4.36 -9.53 10.99
C GLN A 21 3.32 -8.43 11.19
N GLU A 22 2.13 -8.79 11.65
CA GLU A 22 1.00 -7.87 11.74
C GLU A 22 1.29 -6.66 12.64
N GLU A 23 1.92 -6.88 13.79
CA GLU A 23 2.31 -5.82 14.73
C GLU A 23 3.20 -4.77 14.06
N TRP A 24 4.13 -5.23 13.22
CA TRP A 24 5.04 -4.37 12.47
C TRP A 24 4.31 -3.59 11.36
N CYS A 25 3.38 -4.23 10.65
CA CYS A 25 2.53 -3.58 9.66
C CYS A 25 1.69 -2.46 10.28
N GLN A 26 1.07 -2.73 11.43
CA GLN A 26 0.24 -1.77 12.16
C GLN A 26 1.08 -0.62 12.74
N LEU A 27 2.25 -0.92 13.29
CA LEU A 27 3.17 0.11 13.80
C LEU A 27 3.57 1.07 12.68
N MET A 28 4.00 0.55 11.53
CA MET A 28 4.41 1.38 10.40
C MET A 28 3.27 2.23 9.84
N ALA A 29 2.07 1.67 9.71
CA ALA A 29 0.89 2.42 9.26
C ALA A 29 0.61 3.60 10.19
N ARG A 30 0.49 3.36 11.50
CA ARG A 30 0.23 4.41 12.50
C ARG A 30 1.34 5.44 12.55
N SER A 31 2.60 5.03 12.58
CA SER A 31 3.74 5.97 12.63
C SER A 31 3.82 6.83 11.37
N PHE A 32 3.43 6.30 10.21
CA PHE A 32 3.37 7.07 8.97
C PHE A 32 2.21 8.07 8.99
N GLU A 33 1.02 7.66 9.43
CA GLU A 33 -0.14 8.54 9.64
C GLU A 33 0.23 9.70 10.58
N GLU A 34 0.84 9.40 11.74
CA GLU A 34 1.27 10.40 12.72
C GLU A 34 2.32 11.38 12.17
N ALA A 35 3.28 10.88 11.39
CA ALA A 35 4.38 11.70 10.88
C ALA A 35 3.97 12.59 9.70
N THR A 36 2.97 12.18 8.92
CA THR A 36 2.63 12.82 7.63
C THR A 36 1.25 13.43 7.59
N GLY A 37 0.33 12.96 8.44
CA GLY A 37 -1.10 13.30 8.38
C GLY A 37 -1.86 12.64 7.23
N ILE A 38 -1.26 11.68 6.52
CA ILE A 38 -1.88 10.92 5.43
C ILE A 38 -2.51 9.67 6.02
N ASP A 39 -3.81 9.43 5.78
CA ASP A 39 -4.51 8.22 6.19
C ASP A 39 -3.91 6.98 5.53
N VAL A 40 -3.79 5.86 6.23
CA VAL A 40 -3.22 4.62 5.67
C VAL A 40 -4.24 3.49 5.71
N ASP A 41 -4.67 3.05 4.53
CA ASP A 41 -5.46 1.82 4.35
C ASP A 41 -4.53 0.61 4.26
N MET A 42 -4.19 0.08 5.43
CA MET A 42 -3.30 -1.06 5.53
C MET A 42 -4.08 -2.37 5.44
N THR A 43 -3.67 -3.24 4.52
CA THR A 43 -4.14 -4.63 4.47
C THR A 43 -2.96 -5.59 4.65
N ARG A 44 -3.11 -6.56 5.54
CA ARG A 44 -2.10 -7.59 5.79
C ARG A 44 -2.48 -8.91 5.12
N LYS A 45 -1.61 -9.41 4.24
CA LYS A 45 -1.77 -10.71 3.55
C LYS A 45 -0.42 -11.40 3.40
N SER A 46 -0.41 -12.72 3.20
CA SER A 46 0.85 -13.42 2.91
C SER A 46 1.44 -12.93 1.58
N SER A 47 2.76 -13.08 1.40
CA SER A 47 3.43 -12.62 0.17
C SER A 47 2.84 -13.22 -1.10
N GLY A 48 2.45 -14.51 -1.06
CA GLY A 48 1.83 -15.19 -2.19
C GLY A 48 0.45 -14.66 -2.52
N GLU A 49 -0.37 -14.38 -1.50
CA GLU A 49 -1.70 -13.78 -1.68
C GLU A 49 -1.61 -12.33 -2.17
N THR A 50 -0.70 -11.53 -1.62
CA THR A 50 -0.47 -10.15 -2.07
C THR A 50 0.00 -10.13 -3.53
N TYR A 51 0.93 -11.01 -3.90
CA TYR A 51 1.38 -11.14 -5.28
C TYR A 51 0.22 -11.54 -6.22
N ALA A 52 -0.57 -12.55 -5.84
CA ALA A 52 -1.72 -12.97 -6.64
C ALA A 52 -2.74 -11.83 -6.82
N GLN A 53 -3.00 -11.05 -5.77
CA GLN A 53 -3.88 -9.87 -5.84
C GLN A 53 -3.32 -8.81 -6.79
N ILE A 54 -2.05 -8.42 -6.64
CA ILE A 54 -1.41 -7.41 -7.52
C ILE A 54 -1.48 -7.86 -8.98
N ARG A 55 -1.26 -9.15 -9.25
CA ARG A 55 -1.39 -9.72 -10.60
C ARG A 55 -2.82 -9.64 -11.13
N ALA A 56 -3.82 -9.91 -10.30
CA ALA A 56 -5.23 -9.81 -10.66
C ALA A 56 -5.68 -8.36 -10.91
N GLU A 57 -5.10 -7.40 -10.19
CA GLU A 57 -5.40 -5.98 -10.28
C GLU A 57 -4.48 -5.22 -11.27
N ALA A 58 -3.63 -5.91 -12.03
CA ALA A 58 -2.60 -5.28 -12.86
C ALA A 58 -3.13 -4.27 -13.90
N SER A 59 -4.36 -4.45 -14.38
CA SER A 59 -5.02 -3.52 -15.32
C SER A 59 -5.71 -2.34 -14.62
N ASN A 60 -5.92 -2.41 -13.30
CA ASN A 60 -6.53 -1.36 -12.48
C ASN A 60 -6.05 -1.46 -11.02
N PRO A 61 -4.79 -1.05 -10.74
CA PRO A 61 -4.18 -1.21 -9.42
C PRO A 61 -5.00 -0.56 -8.31
N LYS A 62 -5.15 -1.26 -7.18
CA LYS A 62 -5.86 -0.72 -5.98
C LYS A 62 -4.93 -0.35 -4.83
N GLY A 63 -3.68 -0.81 -4.85
CA GLY A 63 -2.67 -0.50 -3.84
C GLY A 63 -1.58 0.40 -4.40
N ASP A 64 -1.01 1.22 -3.52
CA ASP A 64 0.08 2.13 -3.85
C ASP A 64 1.44 1.50 -3.55
N VAL A 65 1.54 0.79 -2.42
CA VAL A 65 2.81 0.22 -1.93
C VAL A 65 2.58 -1.20 -1.43
N TRP A 66 3.52 -2.09 -1.75
CA TRP A 66 3.65 -3.41 -1.13
C TRP A 66 4.96 -3.47 -0.33
N TRP A 67 4.89 -3.78 0.96
CA TRP A 67 6.07 -3.89 1.83
C TRP A 67 6.03 -5.08 2.78
N GLY A 68 7.22 -5.55 3.14
CA GLY A 68 7.38 -6.81 3.86
C GLY A 68 7.06 -7.98 2.94
N GLY A 69 7.16 -9.20 3.46
CA GLY A 69 7.01 -10.39 2.66
C GLY A 69 7.87 -11.49 3.21
N THR A 70 8.33 -12.42 2.35
CA THR A 70 9.12 -13.60 2.75
C THR A 70 10.48 -13.18 3.32
N GLY A 71 10.46 -12.63 4.54
CA GLY A 71 11.47 -12.82 5.54
C GLY A 71 11.35 -14.26 6.05
N ASP A 72 11.59 -15.21 5.14
CA ASP A 72 12.28 -16.40 5.59
C ASP A 72 13.62 -15.94 6.18
N PRO A 73 14.16 -16.61 7.21
CA PRO A 73 15.52 -16.32 7.66
C PRO A 73 16.53 -16.36 6.50
#